data_AF-A0A250X8W4-F1
#
_entry.id   AF-A0A250X8W4-F1
#
_cell.length_a   1.000
_cell.length_b   1.000
_cell.length_c   1.000
_cell.angle_alpha   90.00
_cell.angle_beta   90.00
_cell.angle_gamma   90.00
#
_symmetry.space_group_name_H-M   'P 1'
#
loop_
_entity.id
_entity.type
_entity.pdbx_description
1 polymer ?
#
loop_
_entity_poly.entity_id
_entity_poly.type
_entity_poly.pdbx_seq_one_letter_code
_entity_poly.pdbx_strand_id
1 'polypeptide(L)'
;MSFKPTNKVVYGAPVCLSLIFNAEGKCTCYTGGYVMDRRLGNTQGLGAMFGVIAAIGGPVLKPGSLIYTLLSLPGTVGSVLYGLFNVVTLGLFFKPMVSSKVH
;
A
#
# COMPACT_ATOMS: atom_id res chain seq x y z
N MET A 1 -1.09 7.89 -20.51
CA MET A 1 0.02 8.10 -19.53
C MET A 1 0.88 6.85 -19.55
N SER A 2 2.20 6.98 -19.76
CA SER A 2 3.14 5.86 -19.71
C SER A 2 3.97 6.01 -18.44
N PHE A 3 3.95 4.99 -17.57
CA PHE A 3 4.72 4.98 -16.33
C PHE A 3 6.00 4.16 -16.56
N LYS A 4 7.15 4.70 -16.15
CA LYS A 4 8.42 3.97 -16.20
C LYS A 4 8.38 2.80 -15.21
N PRO A 5 8.80 1.57 -15.60
CA PRO A 5 8.81 0.43 -14.68
C PRO A 5 9.78 0.69 -13.53
N THR A 6 9.35 0.29 -12.32
CA THR A 6 10.15 0.45 -11.10
C THR A 6 11.20 -0.66 -10.92
N ASN A 7 11.14 -1.71 -11.73
CA ASN A 7 11.96 -2.92 -11.65
C ASN A 7 11.91 -3.66 -10.29
N LYS A 8 10.91 -3.37 -9.45
CA LYS A 8 10.69 -4.10 -8.20
C LYS A 8 9.95 -5.40 -8.48
N VAL A 9 10.48 -6.51 -7.96
CA VAL A 9 9.86 -7.83 -8.08
C VAL A 9 8.87 -8.02 -6.92
N VAL A 10 7.65 -8.45 -7.24
CA VAL A 10 6.66 -8.84 -6.24
C VAL A 10 6.67 -10.37 -6.17
N TYR A 11 7.13 -10.91 -5.05
CA TYR A 11 7.14 -12.34 -4.79
C TYR A 11 6.13 -12.63 -3.68
N GLY A 12 4.94 -13.10 -4.09
CA GLY A 12 3.82 -13.36 -3.19
C GLY A 12 4.07 -14.53 -2.25
N ALA A 13 3.58 -14.43 -1.02
CA ALA A 13 3.42 -15.59 -0.16
C ALA A 13 2.41 -16.58 -0.77
N PRO A 14 2.53 -17.90 -0.51
CA PRO A 14 1.51 -18.86 -0.91
C PRO A 14 0.14 -18.50 -0.30
N VAL A 15 -0.90 -18.45 -1.12
CA VAL A 15 -2.26 -18.10 -0.70
C VAL A 15 -3.28 -19.16 -1.11
N CYS A 16 -4.30 -19.34 -0.27
CA CYS A 16 -5.47 -20.15 -0.58
C CYS A 16 -6.60 -19.26 -1.12
N LEU A 17 -7.35 -19.80 -2.08
CA LEU A 17 -8.56 -19.23 -2.64
C LEU A 17 -9.67 -20.27 -2.63
N SER A 18 -10.86 -19.86 -2.22
CA SER A 18 -12.10 -20.62 -2.26
C SER A 18 -13.04 -19.93 -3.23
N LEU A 19 -13.44 -20.64 -4.28
CA LEU A 19 -14.36 -20.15 -5.30
C LEU A 19 -15.54 -21.12 -5.42
N ILE A 20 -16.75 -20.57 -5.56
CA ILE A 20 -17.96 -21.34 -5.85
C ILE A 20 -18.44 -20.93 -7.24
N PHE A 21 -18.75 -21.90 -8.10
CA PHE A 21 -19.25 -21.67 -9.44
C PHE A 21 -20.69 -22.19 -9.57
N ASN A 22 -21.49 -21.51 -10.39
CA ASN A 22 -22.82 -21.99 -10.76
C ASN A 22 -22.75 -23.03 -11.91
N ALA A 23 -23.90 -23.56 -12.30
CA ALA A 23 -24.02 -24.53 -13.40
C ALA A 23 -23.57 -23.99 -14.77
N GLU A 24 -23.56 -22.67 -14.96
CA GLU A 24 -23.07 -22.01 -16.18
C GLU A 24 -21.54 -21.78 -16.15
N GLY A 25 -20.85 -22.21 -15.10
CA GLY A 25 -19.42 -21.99 -14.91
C GLY A 25 -19.04 -20.58 -14.46
N LYS A 26 -19.99 -19.76 -14.00
CA LYS A 26 -19.73 -18.40 -13.48
C LYS A 26 -19.46 -18.45 -11.98
N CYS A 27 -18.44 -17.71 -11.53
CA CYS A 27 -18.12 -17.57 -10.11
C CYS A 27 -19.23 -16.79 -9.37
N THR A 28 -19.84 -17.39 -8.36
CA THR A 28 -20.90 -16.77 -7.54
C THR A 28 -20.39 -16.38 -6.14
N CYS A 29 -19.34 -17.03 -5.64
CA CYS A 29 -18.71 -16.66 -4.38
C CYS A 29 -17.18 -16.72 -4.53
N TYR A 30 -16.51 -15.71 -3.97
CA TYR A 30 -15.06 -15.62 -3.97
C TYR A 30 -14.58 -15.28 -2.55
N THR A 31 -13.73 -16.12 -1.99
CA THR A 31 -12.98 -15.83 -0.76
C THR A 31 -11.53 -16.16 -1.02
N GLY A 32 -10.68 -15.14 -1.08
CA GLY A 32 -9.27 -15.33 -1.40
C GLY A 32 -8.37 -14.47 -0.53
N GLY A 33 -7.08 -14.80 -0.53
CA GLY A 33 -6.07 -14.01 0.15
C GLY A 33 -5.69 -14.53 1.55
N TYR A 34 -6.09 -15.75 1.91
CA TYR A 34 -5.57 -16.39 3.11
C TYR A 34 -4.13 -16.83 2.88
N VAL A 35 -3.19 -16.19 3.59
CA VAL A 35 -1.76 -16.48 3.50
C VAL A 35 -1.46 -17.80 4.24
N MET A 36 -0.98 -18.79 3.49
CA MET A 36 -0.70 -20.14 4.00
C MET A 36 0.68 -20.22 4.68
N ASP A 37 1.69 -19.50 4.17
CA ASP A 37 3.00 -19.35 4.83
C ASP A 37 3.50 -17.91 4.69
N ARG A 38 3.51 -17.18 5.82
CA ARG A 38 3.91 -15.77 5.88
C ARG A 38 5.42 -15.55 5.82
N ARG A 39 6.23 -16.61 5.90
CA ARG A 39 7.70 -16.55 5.88
C ARG A 39 8.26 -16.55 4.46
N LEU A 40 7.46 -16.99 3.50
CA LEU A 40 7.80 -16.99 2.08
C LEU A 40 7.32 -15.70 1.42
N GLY A 41 8.04 -15.26 0.39
CA GLY A 41 7.72 -14.02 -0.31
C GLY A 41 8.42 -12.79 0.27
N ASN A 42 8.21 -11.65 -0.41
CA ASN A 42 8.66 -10.33 0.04
C ASN A 42 7.48 -9.42 0.42
N THR A 43 6.29 -9.98 0.62
CA THR A 43 5.06 -9.25 0.96
C THR A 43 4.91 -8.95 2.45
N GLN A 44 5.97 -9.19 3.25
CA GLN A 44 5.96 -9.04 4.71
C GLN A 44 4.85 -9.85 5.40
N GLY A 45 4.53 -11.02 4.85
CA GLY A 45 3.48 -11.90 5.38
C GLY A 45 2.05 -11.44 5.09
N LEU A 46 1.87 -10.42 4.25
CA LEU A 46 0.56 -9.88 3.87
C LEU A 46 0.10 -10.46 2.53
N GLY A 47 -1.22 -10.65 2.43
CA GLY A 47 -1.89 -11.08 1.20
C GLY A 47 -2.46 -9.93 0.39
N ALA A 48 -3.04 -10.26 -0.76
CA ALA A 48 -3.77 -9.34 -1.63
C ALA A 48 -2.99 -8.04 -1.93
N MET A 49 -3.70 -6.91 -2.02
CA MET A 49 -3.11 -5.61 -2.36
C MET A 49 -2.09 -5.13 -1.32
N PHE A 50 -2.32 -5.43 -0.04
CA PHE A 50 -1.39 -5.04 1.03
C PHE A 50 -0.02 -5.70 0.88
N GLY A 51 0.02 -6.95 0.41
CA GLY A 51 1.26 -7.64 0.10
C GLY A 51 2.02 -7.00 -1.08
N VAL A 52 1.31 -6.59 -2.13
CA VAL A 52 1.91 -5.88 -3.27
C VAL A 52 2.51 -4.55 -2.82
N ILE A 53 1.75 -3.75 -2.08
CA ILE A 53 2.21 -2.46 -1.53
C ILE A 53 3.46 -2.67 -0.65
N ALA A 54 3.45 -3.71 0.20
CA ALA A 54 4.59 -4.06 1.03
C ALA A 54 5.84 -4.42 0.19
N ALA A 55 5.67 -5.25 -0.84
CA ALA A 55 6.76 -5.71 -1.71
C ALA A 55 7.39 -4.58 -2.51
N ILE A 56 6.60 -3.58 -2.92
CA ILE A 56 7.13 -2.38 -3.60
C ILE A 56 7.67 -1.32 -2.64
N GLY A 57 7.65 -1.56 -1.32
CA GLY A 57 8.13 -0.63 -0.29
C GLY A 57 7.19 0.55 -0.04
N GLY A 58 5.91 0.41 -0.37
CA GLY A 58 4.88 1.41 -0.08
C GLY A 58 4.38 1.33 1.37
N PRO A 59 3.68 2.38 1.83
CA PRO A 59 3.12 2.41 3.19
C PRO A 59 1.96 1.42 3.31
N VAL A 60 2.05 0.49 4.26
CA VAL A 60 0.98 -0.48 4.53
C VAL A 60 0.20 -0.04 5.77
N LEU A 61 -1.13 -0.19 5.70
CA LEU A 61 -2.01 -0.03 6.86
C LEU A 61 -1.76 -1.21 7.81
N LYS A 62 -1.05 -0.96 8.91
CA LYS A 62 -0.83 -1.91 9.99
C LYS A 62 -1.35 -1.30 11.28
N PRO A 63 -1.95 -2.07 12.19
CA PRO A 63 -2.29 -1.57 13.52
C PRO A 63 -1.06 -0.94 14.18
N GLY A 64 -1.19 0.31 14.61
CA GLY A 64 -0.09 1.11 15.20
C GLY A 64 0.83 1.82 14.20
N SER A 65 0.64 1.67 12.87
CA SER A 65 1.34 2.53 11.91
C SER A 65 0.79 3.94 11.97
N LEU A 66 1.66 4.95 11.81
CA LEU A 66 1.27 6.37 11.87
C LEU A 66 0.09 6.68 10.95
N ILE A 67 0.11 6.12 9.73
CA ILE A 67 -0.97 6.28 8.75
C ILE A 67 -2.26 5.62 9.23
N TYR A 68 -2.22 4.42 9.80
CA TYR A 68 -3.41 3.76 10.34
C TYR A 68 -4.01 4.57 11.49
N THR A 69 -3.17 5.03 12.42
CA THR A 69 -3.59 5.88 13.54
C THR A 69 -4.25 7.16 13.03
N LEU A 70 -3.63 7.87 12.08
CA LEU A 70 -4.18 9.08 11.49
C LEU A 70 -5.53 8.86 10.80
N LEU A 71 -5.69 7.77 10.05
CA LEU A 71 -6.93 7.43 9.34
C LEU A 71 -8.03 6.95 10.29
N SER A 72 -7.66 6.38 11.44
CA SER A 72 -8.60 5.90 12.46
C SER A 72 -9.10 7.01 13.40
N LEU A 73 -8.51 8.21 13.36
CA LEU A 73 -8.93 9.34 14.17
C LEU A 73 -10.32 9.85 13.73
N PRO A 74 -11.30 9.99 14.64
CA PRO A 74 -12.62 10.45 14.28
C PRO A 74 -12.62 11.93 13.84
N GLY A 75 -13.30 12.21 12.73
CA GLY A 75 -13.74 13.55 12.32
C GLY A 75 -12.62 14.58 12.09
N THR A 76 -12.79 15.77 12.68
CA THR A 76 -12.01 17.00 12.43
C THR A 76 -10.52 16.86 12.75
N VAL A 77 -10.14 15.97 13.67
CA VAL A 77 -8.73 15.75 14.04
C VAL A 77 -7.99 15.02 12.92
N GLY A 78 -8.62 14.03 12.29
CA GLY A 78 -8.06 13.30 11.16
C GLY A 78 -7.86 14.20 9.93
N SER A 79 -8.83 15.08 9.63
CA SER A 79 -8.74 15.98 8.47
C SER A 79 -7.69 17.08 8.63
N VAL A 80 -7.53 17.66 9.83
CA VAL A 80 -6.49 18.66 10.11
C VAL A 80 -5.09 18.04 10.04
N LEU A 81 -4.89 16.87 10.64
CA LEU A 81 -3.59 16.19 10.60
C LEU A 81 -3.23 15.67 9.20
N TYR A 82 -4.21 15.18 8.43
CA TYR A 82 -4.00 14.81 7.03
C TYR A 82 -3.65 16.01 6.15
N GLY A 83 -4.28 17.16 6.40
CA GLY A 83 -3.93 18.44 5.77
C GLY A 83 -2.50 18.87 6.09
N LEU A 84 -2.11 18.84 7.37
CA LEU A 84 -0.74 19.16 7.82
C LEU A 84 0.31 18.20 7.25
N PHE A 85 0.05 16.89 7.22
CA PHE A 85 0.96 15.90 6.64
C PHE A 85 1.16 16.15 5.14
N ASN A 86 0.10 16.46 4.40
CA ASN A 86 0.23 16.81 2.99
C ASN A 86 1.01 18.12 2.80
N VAL A 87 0.80 19.15 3.61
CA VAL A 87 1.57 20.42 3.52
C VAL A 87 3.05 20.21 3.83
N VAL A 88 3.39 19.41 4.84
CA VAL A 88 4.80 19.11 5.19
C VAL A 88 5.47 18.23 4.13
N THR A 89 4.75 17.26 3.58
CA THR A 89 5.27 16.38 2.52
C THR A 89 5.40 17.14 1.20
N LEU A 90 4.49 18.07 0.89
CA LEU A 90 4.62 18.98 -0.26
C LEU A 90 5.77 19.97 -0.08
N GLY A 91 6.03 20.46 1.14
CA GLY A 91 7.16 21.36 1.45
C GLY A 91 8.53 20.68 1.35
N LEU A 92 8.61 19.37 1.60
CA LEU A 92 9.82 18.58 1.37
C LEU A 92 10.04 18.24 -0.11
N PHE A 93 8.96 18.07 -0.89
CA PHE A 93 9.04 17.90 -2.34
C PHE A 93 9.32 19.21 -3.10
N PHE A 94 8.88 20.35 -2.56
CA PHE A 94 9.19 21.71 -3.03
C PHE A 94 10.29 22.37 -2.20
N LYS A 95 11.38 21.67 -1.89
CA LYS A 95 12.61 22.37 -1.49
C LYS A 95 13.03 23.22 -2.70
N PRO A 96 13.01 24.56 -2.63
CA PRO A 96 13.47 25.37 -3.74
C PRO A 96 14.94 25.03 -3.93
N MET A 97 15.28 24.57 -5.14
CA MET A 97 16.64 24.34 -5.56
C MET A 97 17.31 25.72 -5.53
N VAL A 98 17.99 26.03 -4.42
CA VAL A 98 18.83 27.21 -4.28
C VAL A 98 19.84 27.15 -5.42
N SER A 99 19.64 28.03 -6.41
CA SER A 99 20.58 28.29 -7.49
C SER A 99 21.93 28.63 -6.86
N SER A 100 22.89 27.71 -6.97
CA SER A 100 24.24 27.94 -6.51
C SER A 100 24.84 29.06 -7.36
N LYS A 101 25.42 30.06 -6.69
CA LYS A 101 26.35 31.01 -7.29
C LYS A 101 27.30 30.27 -8.25
N VAL A 102 27.34 30.70 -9.50
CA VAL A 102 28.47 30.46 -10.39
C VAL A 102 28.94 31.82 -10.88
N HIS A 103 30.26 31.97 -10.74
CA HIS A 103 31.15 33.08 -11.04
C HIS A 103 30.77 34.02 -12.18
#